data_AF-A0A3D3K004-F1
#
_entry.id   AF-A0A3D3K004-F1
#
_cell.length_a   1.000
_cell.length_b   1.000
_cell.length_c   1.000
_cell.angle_alpha   90.00
_cell.angle_beta   90.00
_cell.angle_gamma   90.00
#
_symmetry.space_group_name_H-M   'P 1'
#
loop_
_entity.id
_entity.type
_entity.pdbx_description
1 polymer ?
#
loop_
_entity_poly.entity_id
_entity_poly.type
_entity_poly.pdbx_seq_one_letter_code
_entity_poly.pdbx_strand_id
1 'polypeptide(L)'
;LKLTDFFRNFASVTKEVLMENNEILPLLEAKEKTLKTQFDEISAKAELTDKTFGNLVNAEKTRQLKSFERMKKRLLRAERIKQKEKLERLENLFLKIHPRKNWQERVFNFAVFYSELGREWLQYCYEEMDVEKSELIILSI
;
A
#
# COMPACT_ATOMS: atom_id res chain seq x y z
N LEU A 1 1.21 1.80 -10.80
CA LEU A 1 1.16 3.23 -11.15
C LEU A 1 1.26 3.35 -12.64
N LYS A 2 0.36 4.13 -13.24
CA LYS A 2 0.47 4.58 -14.61
C LYS A 2 1.12 5.97 -14.64
N LEU A 3 1.70 6.35 -15.77
CA LEU A 3 2.34 7.65 -15.93
C LEU A 3 1.36 8.82 -15.65
N THR A 4 0.10 8.65 -16.06
CA THR A 4 -1.00 9.59 -15.79
C THR A 4 -1.23 9.87 -14.30
N ASP A 5 -0.84 8.94 -13.41
CA ASP A 5 -1.06 9.09 -11.97
C ASP A 5 -0.18 10.19 -11.38
N PHE A 6 0.99 10.46 -11.98
CA PHE A 6 1.88 11.52 -11.49
C PHE A 6 1.34 12.91 -11.76
N PHE A 7 0.45 13.08 -12.74
CA PHE A 7 -0.16 14.37 -13.07
C PHE A 7 -1.47 14.63 -12.31
N ARG A 8 -1.94 13.63 -11.54
CA ARG A 8 -3.10 13.76 -10.67
C ARG A 8 -2.67 14.23 -9.28
N ASN A 9 -3.63 14.73 -8.50
CA ASN A 9 -3.35 15.13 -7.11
C ASN A 9 -2.85 13.92 -6.31
N PHE A 10 -1.66 14.04 -5.68
CA PHE A 10 -1.05 12.99 -4.88
C PHE A 10 -1.99 12.40 -3.81
N ALA A 11 -2.83 13.23 -3.19
CA ALA A 11 -3.81 12.78 -2.20
C ALA A 11 -4.89 11.86 -2.80
N SER A 12 -5.29 12.10 -4.05
CA SER A 12 -6.27 11.27 -4.75
C SER A 12 -5.69 9.91 -5.14
N VAL A 13 -4.46 9.89 -5.67
CA VAL A 13 -3.76 8.67 -6.08
C VAL A 13 -3.43 7.80 -4.89
N THR A 14 -2.94 8.40 -3.80
CA THR A 14 -2.69 7.64 -2.56
C THR A 14 -3.98 7.05 -2.01
N LYS A 15 -5.09 7.79 -2.01
CA LYS A 15 -6.39 7.26 -1.57
C LYS A 15 -6.84 6.06 -2.41
N GLU A 16 -6.75 6.12 -3.73
CA GLU A 16 -7.08 5.00 -4.62
C GLU A 16 -6.22 3.76 -4.30
N VAL A 17 -4.90 3.94 -4.18
CA VAL A 17 -3.96 2.87 -3.87
C VAL A 17 -4.19 2.26 -2.48
N LEU A 18 -4.66 3.04 -1.51
CA LEU A 18 -4.96 2.57 -0.16
C LEU A 18 -6.28 1.78 -0.10
N MET A 19 -7.29 2.19 -0.87
CA MET A 19 -8.61 1.55 -0.90
C MET A 19 -8.55 0.13 -1.50
N GLU A 20 -7.69 -0.10 -2.49
CA GLU A 20 -7.50 -1.43 -3.11
C GLU A 20 -6.95 -2.50 -2.16
N ASN A 21 -6.30 -2.13 -1.06
CA ASN A 21 -5.51 -3.07 -0.24
C ASN A 21 -6.15 -3.45 1.12
N ASN A 22 -7.45 -3.22 1.32
CA ASN A 22 -8.09 -3.32 2.64
C ASN A 22 -8.88 -4.62 2.93
N GLU A 23 -8.69 -5.67 2.12
CA GLU A 23 -9.48 -6.91 2.21
C GLU A 23 -9.07 -7.84 3.38
N ILE A 24 -7.88 -7.63 3.94
CA ILE A 24 -7.31 -8.52 4.97
C ILE A 24 -8.10 -8.44 6.29
N LEU A 25 -8.58 -7.26 6.68
CA LEU A 25 -9.27 -7.09 7.96
C LEU A 25 -10.64 -7.82 7.97
N PRO A 26 -11.54 -7.64 6.97
CA PRO A 26 -12.77 -8.41 6.87
C PRO A 26 -12.54 -9.92 6.84
N LEU A 27 -11.52 -10.38 6.12
CA LEU A 27 -11.15 -11.80 6.04
C LEU A 27 -10.78 -12.35 7.42
N LEU A 28 -9.92 -11.66 8.17
CA LEU A 28 -9.48 -12.10 9.50
C LEU A 28 -10.63 -12.14 10.51
N GLU A 29 -11.56 -11.19 10.44
CA GLU A 29 -12.75 -11.18 11.28
C GLU A 29 -13.71 -12.33 10.95
N ALA A 30 -13.92 -12.62 9.67
CA ALA A 30 -14.70 -13.77 9.24
C ALA A 30 -14.08 -15.08 9.74
N LYS A 31 -12.75 -15.24 9.61
CA LYS A 31 -12.03 -16.42 10.09
C LYS A 31 -12.07 -16.58 11.61
N GLU A 32 -12.00 -15.47 12.36
CA GLU A 32 -12.15 -15.48 13.81
C GLU A 32 -13.52 -16.02 14.24
N LYS A 33 -14.60 -15.61 13.54
CA LYS A 33 -15.96 -16.11 13.78
C LYS A 33 -16.08 -17.60 13.47
N THR A 34 -15.56 -18.06 12.32
CA THR A 34 -15.61 -19.48 11.97
C THR A 34 -14.82 -20.35 12.96
N LEU A 35 -13.72 -19.82 13.50
CA LEU A 35 -12.93 -20.56 14.49
C LEU A 35 -13.71 -20.70 15.81
N LYS A 36 -14.44 -19.66 16.23
CA LYS A 36 -15.32 -19.75 17.42
C LYS A 36 -16.40 -20.80 17.24
N THR A 37 -17.12 -20.77 16.11
CA THR A 37 -18.21 -21.73 15.84
C THR A 37 -17.70 -23.16 15.77
N GLN A 38 -16.53 -23.41 15.15
CA GLN A 38 -15.92 -24.73 15.12
C GLN A 38 -15.65 -25.28 16.53
N PHE A 39 -15.08 -24.47 17.42
CA PHE A 39 -14.86 -24.91 18.80
C PHE A 39 -16.16 -25.09 19.59
N ASP A 40 -17.18 -24.27 19.35
CA ASP A 40 -18.50 -24.41 19.98
C ASP A 40 -19.19 -25.72 19.58
N GLU A 41 -19.12 -26.09 18.30
CA GLU A 41 -19.64 -27.38 17.81
C GLU A 41 -18.91 -28.58 18.42
N ILE A 42 -17.58 -28.51 18.54
CA ILE A 42 -16.78 -29.57 19.15
C ILE A 42 -17.10 -29.68 20.65
N SER A 43 -17.22 -28.54 21.35
CA SER A 43 -17.52 -28.49 22.78
C SER A 43 -18.88 -29.11 23.07
N ALA A 44 -19.91 -28.76 22.29
CA ALA A 44 -21.26 -29.32 22.44
C ALA A 44 -21.29 -30.85 22.26
N LYS A 45 -20.53 -31.40 21.29
CA LYS A 45 -20.44 -32.87 21.12
C LYS A 45 -19.60 -33.54 22.20
N ALA A 46 -18.53 -32.89 22.66
CA ALA A 46 -17.67 -33.41 23.71
C ALA A 46 -18.40 -33.52 25.06
N GLU A 47 -19.23 -32.52 25.40
CA GLU A 47 -20.03 -32.52 26.63
C GLU A 47 -21.06 -33.66 26.70
N LEU A 48 -21.57 -34.11 25.54
CA LEU A 48 -22.45 -35.30 25.46
C LEU A 48 -21.72 -36.60 25.81
N THR A 49 -20.40 -36.64 25.62
CA THR A 49 -19.58 -37.82 25.92
C THR A 49 -19.06 -37.75 27.36
N ASP A 50 -18.40 -36.65 27.72
CA ASP A 50 -17.87 -36.41 29.06
C ASP A 50 -17.67 -34.90 29.29
N LYS A 51 -18.17 -34.39 30.42
CA LYS A 51 -18.02 -32.99 30.83
C LYS A 51 -16.55 -32.56 30.96
N THR A 52 -15.65 -33.48 31.32
CA THR A 52 -14.20 -33.20 31.42
C THR A 52 -13.59 -32.88 30.06
N PHE A 53 -14.06 -33.54 28.99
CA PHE A 53 -13.64 -33.25 27.61
C PHE A 53 -14.19 -31.90 27.13
N GLY A 54 -15.42 -31.51 27.49
CA GLY A 54 -15.93 -30.16 27.20
C GLY A 54 -15.05 -29.05 27.78
N ASN A 55 -14.61 -29.21 29.03
CA ASN A 55 -13.69 -28.28 29.68
C ASN A 55 -12.33 -28.19 28.97
N LEU A 56 -11.79 -29.33 28.51
CA LEU A 56 -10.55 -29.38 27.74
C LEU A 56 -10.69 -28.59 26.43
N VAL A 57 -11.79 -28.80 25.70
CA VAL A 57 -12.06 -28.12 24.42
C VAL A 57 -12.20 -26.60 24.64
N ASN A 58 -12.89 -26.17 25.70
CA ASN A 58 -13.03 -24.75 26.03
C ASN A 58 -11.70 -24.10 26.43
N ALA A 59 -10.81 -24.82 27.10
CA ALA A 59 -9.46 -24.36 27.42
C ALA A 59 -8.63 -24.16 26.14
N GLU A 60 -8.65 -25.13 25.22
CA GLU A 60 -7.94 -25.02 23.93
C GLU A 60 -8.55 -23.95 23.02
N LYS A 61 -9.89 -23.79 23.00
CA LYS A 61 -10.57 -22.67 22.33
C LYS A 61 -9.98 -21.33 22.78
N THR A 62 -9.89 -21.13 24.09
CA THR A 62 -9.39 -19.88 24.67
C THR A 62 -7.92 -19.64 24.31
N ARG A 63 -7.10 -20.69 24.33
CA ARG A 63 -5.69 -20.63 23.95
C ARG A 63 -5.52 -20.27 22.46
N GLN A 64 -6.30 -20.92 21.59
CA GLN A 64 -6.24 -20.69 20.15
C GLN A 64 -6.75 -19.31 19.76
N LEU A 65 -7.81 -18.80 20.41
CA LEU A 65 -8.29 -17.44 20.20
C LEU A 65 -7.24 -16.39 20.60
N LYS A 66 -6.57 -16.57 21.74
CA LYS A 66 -5.47 -15.68 22.15
C LYS A 66 -4.31 -15.73 21.16
N SER A 67 -3.97 -16.91 20.65
CA SER A 67 -2.94 -17.09 19.62
C SER A 67 -3.31 -16.37 18.32
N PHE A 68 -4.56 -16.56 17.87
CA PHE A 68 -5.11 -15.91 16.68
C PHE A 68 -5.11 -14.38 16.81
N GLU A 69 -5.49 -13.84 17.96
CA GLU A 69 -5.47 -12.39 18.21
C GLU A 69 -4.05 -11.81 18.13
N ARG A 70 -3.05 -12.51 18.68
CA ARG A 70 -1.64 -12.10 18.57
C ARG A 70 -1.17 -12.11 17.12
N MET A 71 -1.51 -13.15 16.36
CA MET A 71 -1.22 -13.24 14.94
C MET A 71 -1.89 -12.11 14.15
N LYS A 72 -3.19 -11.86 14.38
CA LYS A 72 -3.97 -10.77 13.77
C LYS A 72 -3.29 -9.42 13.98
N LYS A 73 -2.90 -9.10 15.22
CA LYS A 73 -2.19 -7.84 15.54
C LYS A 73 -0.86 -7.72 14.80
N ARG A 74 -0.07 -8.80 14.74
CA ARG A 74 1.23 -8.80 14.03
C ARG A 74 1.06 -8.61 12.53
N LEU A 75 0.09 -9.29 11.93
CA LEU A 75 -0.18 -9.20 10.50
C LEU A 75 -0.67 -7.80 10.11
N LEU A 76 -1.62 -7.23 10.87
CA LEU A 76 -2.08 -5.86 10.65
C LEU A 76 -0.96 -4.82 10.83
N ARG A 77 -0.04 -5.05 11.78
CA ARG A 77 1.14 -4.18 11.94
C ARG A 77 2.07 -4.27 10.73
N ALA A 78 2.35 -5.48 10.24
CA ALA A 78 3.17 -5.68 9.05
C ALA A 78 2.56 -5.00 7.82
N GLU A 79 1.24 -5.13 7.63
CA GLU A 79 0.53 -4.48 6.52
C GLU A 79 0.64 -2.95 6.60
N ARG A 80 0.44 -2.36 7.79
CA ARG A 80 0.61 -0.91 7.99
C ARG A 80 2.03 -0.44 7.69
N ILE A 81 3.05 -1.20 8.08
CA ILE A 81 4.45 -0.86 7.80
C ILE A 81 4.69 -0.89 6.29
N LYS A 82 4.28 -1.97 5.61
CA LYS A 82 4.39 -2.11 4.15
C LYS A 82 3.67 -0.99 3.41
N GLN A 83 2.48 -0.61 3.89
CA GLN A 83 1.69 0.48 3.33
C GLN A 83 2.36 1.84 3.53
N LYS A 84 2.95 2.10 4.72
CA LYS A 84 3.74 3.30 5.00
C LYS A 84 4.96 3.38 4.09
N GLU A 85 5.74 2.30 3.97
CA GLU A 85 6.88 2.26 3.06
C GLU A 85 6.48 2.50 1.61
N LYS A 86 5.34 1.93 1.17
CA LYS A 86 4.79 2.18 -0.17
C LYS A 86 4.43 3.65 -0.34
N LEU A 87 3.76 4.27 0.64
CA LEU A 87 3.42 5.69 0.62
C LEU A 87 4.66 6.59 0.60
N GLU A 88 5.69 6.30 1.40
CA GLU A 88 6.94 7.05 1.41
C GLU A 88 7.68 6.94 0.08
N ARG A 89 7.71 5.74 -0.53
CA ARG A 89 8.27 5.57 -1.88
C ARG A 89 7.50 6.36 -2.92
N LEU A 90 6.17 6.35 -2.84
CA LEU A 90 5.30 7.13 -3.72
C LEU A 90 5.53 8.63 -3.56
N GLU A 91 5.64 9.11 -2.32
CA GLU A 91 5.89 10.52 -2.02
C GLU A 91 7.26 10.95 -2.55
N ASN A 92 8.30 10.16 -2.31
CA ASN A 92 9.64 10.43 -2.83
C ASN A 92 9.65 10.48 -4.36
N LEU A 93 8.95 9.56 -5.03
CA LEU A 93 8.83 9.57 -6.49
C LEU A 93 8.06 10.80 -6.99
N PHE A 94 6.97 11.16 -6.30
CA PHE A 94 6.19 12.36 -6.63
C PHE A 94 7.01 13.63 -6.45
N LEU A 95 7.81 13.75 -5.38
CA LEU A 95 8.68 14.89 -5.11
C LEU A 95 9.85 15.02 -6.10
N LYS A 96 10.31 13.92 -6.69
CA LYS A 96 11.30 13.97 -7.79
C LYS A 96 10.73 14.65 -9.03
N ILE A 97 9.47 14.36 -9.37
CA ILE A 97 8.78 14.93 -10.53
C ILE A 97 8.25 16.34 -10.21
N HIS A 98 7.76 16.54 -8.99
CA HIS A 98 7.18 17.79 -8.49
C HIS A 98 8.02 18.36 -7.35
N PRO A 99 9.21 18.93 -7.65
CA PRO A 99 10.06 19.52 -6.63
C PRO A 99 9.28 20.59 -5.87
N ARG A 100 9.40 20.59 -4.54
CA ARG A 100 8.63 21.50 -3.65
C ARG A 100 7.10 21.44 -3.86
N LYS A 101 6.57 20.31 -4.32
CA LYS A 101 5.14 20.12 -4.67
C LYS A 101 4.64 21.04 -5.80
N ASN A 102 5.56 21.57 -6.60
CA ASN A 102 5.30 22.37 -7.79
C ASN A 102 5.87 21.66 -9.02
N TRP A 103 5.40 22.06 -10.21
CA TRP A 103 5.96 21.57 -11.47
C TRP A 103 7.46 21.86 -11.57
N GLN A 104 8.20 20.89 -12.10
CA GLN A 104 9.66 20.96 -12.25
C GLN A 104 10.11 22.25 -12.93
N GLU A 105 9.43 22.64 -14.02
CA GLU A 105 9.69 23.86 -14.80
C GLU A 105 9.61 25.15 -13.97
N ARG A 106 8.83 25.15 -12.88
CA ARG A 106 8.62 26.33 -12.03
C ARG A 106 9.63 26.42 -10.88
N VAL A 107 10.48 25.40 -10.72
CA VAL A 107 11.39 25.29 -9.57
C VAL A 107 12.85 25.21 -10.02
N PHE A 108 13.16 24.41 -11.04
CA PHE A 108 14.52 24.27 -11.52
C PHE A 108 14.82 25.20 -12.68
N ASN A 109 16.05 25.73 -12.69
CA ASN A 109 16.59 26.47 -13.81
C ASN A 109 17.23 25.48 -14.81
N PHE A 110 17.23 25.82 -16.10
CA PHE A 110 17.86 25.00 -17.15
C PHE A 110 19.33 24.66 -16.83
N ALA A 111 20.05 25.54 -16.14
CA ALA A 111 21.45 25.37 -15.78
C ALA A 111 21.70 24.09 -14.95
N VAL A 112 20.72 23.66 -14.14
CA VAL A 112 20.82 22.43 -13.33
C VAL A 112 21.00 21.20 -14.23
N PHE A 113 20.24 21.13 -15.32
CA PHE A 113 20.31 20.02 -16.26
C PHE A 113 21.52 20.15 -17.19
N TYR A 114 21.78 21.37 -17.67
CA TYR A 114 22.89 21.63 -18.58
C TYR A 114 24.26 21.37 -17.94
N SER A 115 24.41 21.62 -16.62
CA SER A 115 25.68 21.33 -15.94
C SER A 115 26.00 19.83 -15.86
N GLU A 116 24.98 18.97 -15.83
CA GLU A 116 25.16 17.51 -15.72
C GLU A 116 25.22 16.84 -17.08
N LEU A 117 24.37 17.27 -18.03
CA LEU A 117 24.13 16.57 -19.29
C LEU A 117 24.70 17.30 -20.51
N GLY A 118 25.20 18.52 -20.34
CA GLY A 118 25.89 19.29 -21.37
C GLY A 118 25.05 19.61 -22.60
N ARG A 119 25.72 19.75 -23.77
CA ARG A 119 25.08 20.15 -25.02
C ARG A 119 24.17 19.09 -25.63
N GLU A 120 24.45 17.81 -25.37
CA GLU A 120 23.64 16.70 -25.90
C GLU A 120 22.19 16.77 -25.40
N TRP A 121 22.00 17.19 -24.15
CA TRP A 121 20.67 17.41 -23.59
C TRP A 121 19.86 18.47 -24.35
N LEU A 122 20.48 19.59 -24.71
CA LEU A 122 19.78 20.63 -25.48
C LEU A 122 19.35 20.11 -26.85
N GLN A 123 20.23 19.37 -27.53
CA GLN A 123 19.92 18.78 -28.83
C GLN A 123 18.73 17.84 -28.72
N TYR A 124 18.73 16.96 -27.71
CA TYR A 124 17.63 16.05 -27.45
C TYR A 124 16.30 16.77 -27.14
N CYS A 125 16.33 17.84 -26.34
CA CYS A 125 15.16 18.68 -26.08
C CYS A 125 14.56 19.25 -27.38
N TYR A 126 15.39 19.67 -28.33
CA TYR A 126 14.90 20.23 -29.60
C TYR A 126 14.31 19.16 -30.52
N GLU A 127 14.85 17.93 -30.50
CA GLU A 127 14.36 16.83 -31.34
C GLU A 127 12.99 16.31 -30.87
N GLU A 128 12.77 16.28 -29.56
CA GLU A 128 11.53 15.77 -28.96
C GLU A 128 10.43 16.83 -28.80
N MET A 129 10.76 18.12 -28.91
CA MET A 129 9.79 19.21 -28.69
C MET A 129 8.99 19.51 -29.96
N ASP A 130 7.74 19.07 -29.99
CA ASP A 130 6.75 19.46 -31.02
C ASP A 130 6.09 20.80 -30.65
N VAL A 131 6.40 21.86 -31.41
CA VAL A 131 5.93 23.23 -31.14
C VAL A 131 4.48 23.45 -31.60
N GLU A 132 3.93 22.55 -32.41
CA GLU A 132 2.56 22.65 -32.93
C GLU A 132 1.53 22.08 -31.94
N LYS A 133 1.96 21.21 -31.02
CA LYS A 133 1.08 20.58 -30.03
C LYS A 133 1.32 21.15 -28.64
N SER A 134 0.28 21.72 -28.05
CA SER A 134 0.30 22.17 -26.65
C SER A 134 0.05 20.98 -25.72
N GLU A 135 1.08 20.18 -25.51
CA GLU A 135 1.04 18.97 -24.69
C GLU A 135 2.16 18.97 -23.66
N LEU A 136 2.00 18.14 -22.61
CA LEU A 136 3.02 17.98 -21.60
C LEU A 136 4.12 17.05 -22.10
N ILE A 137 5.32 17.58 -22.31
CA ILE A 137 6.46 16.84 -22.85
C ILE A 137 7.21 16.17 -21.70
N ILE A 138 7.46 14.87 -21.83
CA ILE A 138 8.20 14.08 -20.85
C ILE A 138 9.48 13.59 -21.52
N LEU A 139 10.60 14.18 -21.14
CA LEU A 139 11.92 13.78 -21.62
C LEU A 139 12.49 12.72 -20.67
N SER A 140 12.63 11.49 -21.16
CA SER A 140 13.37 10.43 -20.50
C SER A 140 14.81 10.44 -21.02
N ILE A 141 15.77 10.57 -20.12
CA ILE A 141 17.22 10.59 -20.40
C ILE A 141 17.86 9.47 -19.60
#